data_AF-A0A558R9Z8-F1
#
_entry.id   AF-A0A558R9Z8-F1
#
_cell.length_a   1.000
_cell.length_b   1.000
_cell.length_c   1.000
_cell.angle_alpha   90.00
_cell.angle_beta   90.00
_cell.angle_gamma   90.00
#
_symmetry.space_group_name_H-M   'P 1'
#
loop_
_entity.id
_entity.type
_entity.pdbx_description
1 polymer ?
#
loop_
_entity_poly.entity_id
_entity_poly.type
_entity_poly.pdbx_seq_one_letter_code
_entity_poly.pdbx_strand_id
1 'polypeptide(L)'
;MTASSNHDAAPAPSAVIIAGVYVKAGVSVSTVRTIPTAADLVTLPARADLPLVATLSPDGAAPPRRLATLVAPQPAPGQVAIRINGSIGDYRAGDEIWCDRIAPEGFADALNRDMLVPLPAGRLLFGRLIAHEAGRLHLLPPGPGTRTQTIDAPPWAAVAIRLIRRL
;
A
#
# COMPACT_ATOMS: atom_id res chain seq x y z
N MET A 1 -65.62 -26.64 32.68
CA MET A 1 -65.10 -25.26 32.56
C MET A 1 -63.63 -25.36 32.16
N THR A 2 -63.30 -25.50 30.87
CA THR A 2 -63.07 -24.41 29.88
C THR A 2 -61.86 -23.53 30.28
N ALA A 3 -60.81 -23.33 29.48
CA ALA A 3 -60.66 -23.55 28.04
C ALA A 3 -59.19 -23.72 27.63
N SER A 4 -58.98 -24.52 26.58
CA SER A 4 -57.87 -24.42 25.65
C SER A 4 -57.97 -23.12 24.85
N SER A 5 -56.86 -22.46 24.55
CA SER A 5 -56.74 -21.67 23.31
C SER A 5 -55.28 -21.47 22.89
N ASN A 6 -54.92 -22.19 21.84
CA ASN A 6 -53.80 -21.92 20.94
C ASN A 6 -54.24 -20.89 19.88
N HIS A 7 -53.52 -19.79 19.74
CA HIS A 7 -53.35 -18.86 18.59
C HIS A 7 -52.74 -17.59 19.21
N ASP A 8 -51.71 -16.92 18.72
CA ASP A 8 -51.26 -16.71 17.35
C ASP A 8 -49.83 -16.12 17.46
N ALA A 9 -48.82 -16.82 16.95
CA ALA A 9 -47.45 -16.32 16.93
C ALA A 9 -47.30 -15.43 15.68
N ALA A 10 -47.36 -14.11 15.88
CA ALA A 10 -47.15 -13.15 14.81
C ALA A 10 -45.71 -13.25 14.25
N PRO A 11 -45.52 -13.21 12.92
CA PRO A 11 -44.20 -13.32 12.31
C PRO A 11 -43.41 -12.02 12.44
N ALA A 12 -42.13 -12.12 12.78
CA ALA A 12 -41.17 -11.03 12.61
C ALA A 12 -40.57 -11.08 11.20
N PRO A 13 -40.64 -9.99 10.42
CA PRO A 13 -39.62 -9.70 9.42
C PRO A 13 -39.18 -8.22 9.54
N SER A 14 -37.92 -7.80 9.51
CA SER A 14 -36.81 -8.28 8.70
C SER A 14 -35.49 -7.85 9.33
N ALA A 15 -34.68 -8.79 9.82
CA ALA A 15 -33.26 -8.57 10.05
C ALA A 15 -32.51 -9.21 8.89
N VAL A 16 -31.93 -8.39 8.02
CA VAL A 16 -31.02 -8.86 6.97
C VAL A 16 -29.73 -9.31 7.65
N ILE A 17 -29.54 -10.62 7.74
CA ILE A 17 -28.32 -11.25 8.24
C ILE A 17 -27.25 -11.08 7.17
N ILE A 18 -26.25 -10.23 7.42
CA ILE A 18 -24.94 -10.33 6.75
C ILE A 18 -24.07 -11.23 7.63
N ALA A 19 -23.71 -12.38 7.07
CA ALA A 19 -23.01 -13.46 7.75
C ALA A 19 -21.69 -13.01 8.41
N GLY A 20 -21.64 -13.20 9.73
CA GLY A 20 -20.52 -13.72 10.51
C GLY A 20 -19.09 -13.25 10.24
N VAL A 21 -18.58 -12.38 11.13
CA VAL A 21 -17.19 -12.48 11.61
C VAL A 21 -17.20 -12.30 13.13
N TYR A 22 -17.09 -13.41 13.86
CA TYR A 22 -16.80 -13.45 15.29
C TYR A 22 -15.29 -13.65 15.44
N VAL A 23 -14.56 -12.69 16.00
CA VAL A 23 -13.13 -12.85 16.30
C VAL A 23 -12.99 -13.35 17.74
N LYS A 24 -12.65 -14.63 17.90
CA LYS A 24 -12.33 -15.23 19.20
C LYS A 24 -10.87 -14.89 19.55
N ALA A 25 -10.68 -14.04 20.56
CA ALA A 25 -9.35 -13.77 21.12
C ALA A 25 -8.90 -14.97 21.98
N GLY A 26 -7.74 -15.55 21.67
CA GLY A 26 -7.09 -16.53 22.52
C GLY A 26 -6.06 -17.38 21.78
N VAL A 27 -4.79 -17.00 21.86
CA VAL A 27 -3.67 -17.93 21.64
C VAL A 27 -2.63 -17.69 22.73
N SER A 28 -2.41 -18.73 23.53
CA SER A 28 -1.30 -18.85 24.47
C SER A 28 -0.14 -19.56 23.74
N VAL A 29 1.07 -19.01 23.82
CA VAL A 29 2.25 -19.56 23.15
C VAL A 29 2.95 -20.55 24.08
N SER A 30 3.03 -21.82 23.67
CA SER A 30 3.97 -22.79 24.24
C SER A 30 4.87 -23.33 23.12
N THR A 31 6.17 -23.26 23.33
CA THR A 31 7.22 -23.53 22.35
C THR A 31 7.32 -25.03 22.05
N VAL A 32 6.97 -25.43 20.83
CA VAL A 32 7.36 -26.74 20.25
C VAL A 32 8.46 -26.48 19.23
N ARG A 33 9.65 -27.03 19.47
CA ARG A 33 10.75 -27.06 18.48
C ARG A 33 10.44 -28.14 17.45
N THR A 34 9.84 -27.76 16.33
CA THR A 34 9.75 -28.58 15.12
C THR A 34 10.76 -28.08 14.11
N ILE A 35 11.63 -28.95 13.60
CA ILE A 35 12.53 -28.64 12.48
C ILE A 35 11.68 -28.71 11.21
N PRO A 36 11.49 -27.60 10.47
CA PRO A 36 10.65 -27.62 9.27
C PRO A 36 11.27 -28.54 8.23
N THR A 37 10.43 -29.36 7.61
CA THR A 37 10.80 -30.17 6.45
C THR A 37 10.79 -29.30 5.19
N ALA A 38 11.41 -29.75 4.09
CA ALA A 38 11.44 -28.97 2.83
C ALA A 38 10.04 -28.61 2.29
N ALA A 39 9.00 -29.32 2.72
CA ALA A 39 7.60 -29.02 2.39
C ALA A 39 6.99 -27.87 3.22
N ASP A 40 7.56 -27.52 4.37
CA ASP A 40 7.08 -26.43 5.24
C ASP A 40 7.55 -25.04 4.78
N LEU A 41 8.43 -24.97 3.77
CA LEU A 41 9.03 -23.73 3.27
C LEU A 41 8.15 -22.95 2.27
N VAL A 42 6.94 -23.42 1.96
CA VAL A 42 6.03 -22.69 1.07
C VAL A 42 4.64 -22.62 1.70
N THR A 43 4.53 -21.90 2.81
CA THR A 43 3.24 -21.29 3.17
C THR A 43 3.19 -19.94 2.46
N LEU A 44 2.51 -19.87 1.32
CA LEU A 44 2.14 -18.59 0.72
C LEU A 44 1.33 -17.81 1.76
N PRO A 45 1.71 -16.58 2.14
CA PRO A 45 0.94 -15.81 3.10
C PRO A 45 -0.49 -15.64 2.56
N ALA A 46 -1.47 -15.91 3.42
CA ALA A 46 -2.87 -15.79 3.07
C ALA A 46 -3.15 -14.39 2.50
N ARG A 47 -3.58 -14.35 1.23
CA ARG A 47 -3.96 -13.12 0.54
C ARG A 47 -5.25 -12.60 1.15
N ALA A 48 -5.16 -11.54 1.95
CA ALA A 48 -6.33 -10.86 2.48
C ALA A 48 -6.86 -9.88 1.42
N ASP A 49 -7.80 -10.35 0.60
CA ASP A 49 -8.61 -9.47 -0.23
C ASP A 49 -9.66 -8.79 0.65
N LEU A 50 -9.75 -7.46 0.57
CA LEU A 50 -10.70 -6.67 1.36
C LEU A 50 -11.96 -6.41 0.51
N PRO A 51 -13.18 -6.67 1.02
CA PRO A 51 -14.39 -6.35 0.27
C PRO A 51 -14.51 -4.83 0.06
N LEU A 52 -14.76 -4.41 -1.18
CA LEU A 52 -15.06 -3.02 -1.49
C LEU A 52 -16.52 -2.75 -1.15
N VAL A 53 -16.76 -2.04 -0.04
CA VAL A 53 -18.12 -1.75 0.45
C VAL A 53 -18.64 -0.39 0.01
N ALA A 54 -17.75 0.56 -0.31
CA ALA A 54 -18.12 1.91 -0.72
C ALA A 54 -17.03 2.56 -1.60
N THR A 55 -17.46 3.49 -2.44
CA THR A 55 -16.61 4.47 -3.14
C THR A 55 -16.90 5.86 -2.60
N LEU A 56 -15.87 6.66 -2.36
CA LEU A 56 -15.99 8.04 -1.89
C LEU A 56 -15.72 9.01 -3.05
N SER A 57 -16.57 10.01 -3.21
CA SER A 57 -16.48 11.06 -4.22
C SER A 57 -16.88 12.41 -3.60
N PRO A 58 -16.74 13.55 -4.33
CA PRO A 58 -17.26 14.83 -3.85
C PRO A 58 -18.76 14.81 -3.47
N ASP A 59 -19.55 13.93 -4.08
CA ASP A 59 -20.99 13.78 -3.81
C ASP A 59 -21.29 12.90 -2.58
N GLY A 60 -20.26 12.37 -1.92
CA GLY A 60 -20.36 11.51 -0.73
C GLY A 60 -19.98 10.05 -0.98
N ALA A 61 -20.33 9.19 -0.02
CA ALA A 61 -20.07 7.75 -0.06
C ALA A 61 -21.24 7.01 -0.71
N ALA A 62 -20.93 6.13 -1.66
CA ALA A 62 -21.93 5.32 -2.37
C ALA A 62 -21.48 3.85 -2.46
N PRO A 63 -22.41 2.88 -2.53
CA PRO A 63 -22.05 1.49 -2.78
C PRO A 63 -21.49 1.31 -4.19
N PRO A 64 -20.57 0.36 -4.43
CA PRO A 64 -20.02 0.12 -5.75
C PRO A 64 -21.10 -0.45 -6.70
N ARG A 65 -21.04 -0.08 -7.99
CA ARG A 65 -21.98 -0.56 -9.02
C ARG A 65 -21.86 -2.07 -9.31
N ARG A 66 -20.75 -2.68 -8.93
CA ARG A 66 -20.46 -4.11 -9.07
C ARG A 66 -19.70 -4.57 -7.83
N LEU A 67 -19.97 -5.79 -7.37
CA LEU A 67 -19.19 -6.42 -6.32
C LEU A 67 -17.71 -6.46 -6.73
N ALA A 68 -16.85 -6.02 -5.82
CA ALA A 68 -15.42 -5.96 -6.04
C ALA A 68 -14.66 -6.16 -4.73
N THR A 69 -13.40 -6.52 -4.84
CA THR A 69 -12.46 -6.62 -3.73
C THR A 69 -11.23 -5.77 -4.03
N LEU A 70 -10.61 -5.24 -3.00
CA LEU A 70 -9.32 -4.58 -3.04
C LEU A 70 -8.25 -5.57 -2.62
N VAL A 71 -7.21 -5.67 -3.43
CA VAL A 71 -6.06 -6.53 -3.16
C VAL A 71 -5.09 -5.75 -2.28
N ALA A 72 -4.66 -6.36 -1.17
CA ALA A 72 -3.61 -5.78 -0.33
C ALA A 72 -2.32 -5.55 -1.14
N PRO A 73 -1.73 -4.34 -1.11
CA PRO A 73 -0.41 -4.06 -1.65
C PRO A 73 0.64 -5.10 -1.25
N GLN A 74 1.27 -5.76 -2.22
CA GLN A 74 2.42 -6.64 -2.00
C GLN A 74 3.67 -6.06 -2.65
N PRO A 75 4.84 -6.14 -1.99
CA PRO A 75 6.10 -5.71 -2.58
C PRO A 75 6.51 -6.68 -3.70
N ALA A 76 6.89 -6.14 -4.86
CA ALA A 76 7.49 -6.93 -5.93
C ALA A 76 8.98 -7.19 -5.63
N PRO A 77 9.57 -8.29 -6.16
CA PRO A 77 11.00 -8.56 -5.98
C PRO A 77 11.85 -7.38 -6.43
N GLY A 78 12.82 -7.01 -5.58
CA GLY A 78 13.77 -5.93 -5.89
C GLY A 78 13.26 -4.51 -5.67
N GLN A 79 12.01 -4.32 -5.24
CA GLN A 79 11.53 -3.02 -4.77
C GLN A 79 12.28 -2.55 -3.53
N VAL A 80 12.36 -1.24 -3.38
CA VAL A 80 12.93 -0.58 -2.20
C VAL A 80 11.91 0.37 -1.59
N ALA A 81 12.09 0.71 -0.32
CA ALA A 81 11.18 1.60 0.39
C ALA A 81 11.91 2.79 1.00
N ILE A 82 11.22 3.93 1.08
CA ILE A 82 11.66 5.16 1.73
C ILE A 82 10.67 5.46 2.84
N ARG A 83 11.17 5.68 4.06
CA ARG A 83 10.34 6.18 5.17
C ARG A 83 10.50 7.69 5.29
N ILE A 84 9.40 8.39 5.42
CA ILE A 84 9.36 9.84 5.61
C ILE A 84 9.35 10.14 7.11
N ASN A 85 10.45 10.70 7.61
CA ASN A 85 10.59 11.00 9.04
C ASN A 85 10.03 12.39 9.42
N GLY A 86 10.00 13.33 8.47
CA GLY A 86 9.46 14.67 8.65
C GLY A 86 8.67 15.08 7.41
N SER A 87 7.57 15.80 7.61
CA SER A 87 6.71 16.24 6.49
C SER A 87 7.48 17.14 5.52
N ILE A 88 7.38 16.85 4.23
CA ILE A 88 8.10 17.55 3.16
C ILE A 88 7.32 17.47 1.85
N GLY A 89 7.04 18.62 1.25
CA GLY A 89 6.16 18.69 0.08
C GLY A 89 4.80 18.04 0.37
N ASP A 90 4.39 17.08 -0.47
CA ASP A 90 3.13 16.34 -0.34
C ASP A 90 3.22 15.13 0.62
N TYR A 91 4.42 14.81 1.09
CA TYR A 91 4.71 13.69 1.97
C TYR A 91 4.59 14.10 3.45
N ARG A 92 4.00 13.22 4.26
CA ARG A 92 3.78 13.41 5.69
C ARG A 92 4.72 12.51 6.49
N ALA A 93 5.10 12.95 7.68
CA ALA A 93 5.83 12.10 8.62
C ALA A 93 5.07 10.79 8.89
N GLY A 94 5.78 9.66 8.82
CA GLY A 94 5.20 8.31 8.94
C GLY A 94 4.79 7.67 7.62
N ASP A 95 4.81 8.41 6.51
CA ASP A 95 4.59 7.83 5.18
C ASP A 95 5.70 6.84 4.81
N GLU A 96 5.32 5.83 4.03
CA GLU A 96 6.22 4.91 3.37
C GLU A 96 6.01 4.98 1.86
N ILE A 97 7.08 5.23 1.10
CA ILE A 97 7.07 5.24 -0.36
C ILE A 97 7.70 3.95 -0.82
N TRP A 98 6.99 3.16 -1.62
CA TRP A 98 7.57 2.01 -2.30
C TRP A 98 7.99 2.41 -3.70
N CYS A 99 9.16 1.91 -4.10
CA CYS A 99 9.80 2.30 -5.34
C CYS A 99 10.25 1.07 -6.14
N ASP A 100 10.06 1.15 -7.46
CA ASP A 100 10.66 0.21 -8.41
C ASP A 100 12.08 0.68 -8.77
N ARG A 101 13.06 -0.21 -8.65
CA ARG A 101 14.43 0.07 -9.09
C ARG A 101 14.52 -0.05 -10.60
N ILE A 102 15.13 0.96 -11.22
CA ILE A 102 15.37 1.03 -12.66
C ILE A 102 16.86 1.25 -12.94
N ALA A 103 17.31 0.67 -14.05
CA ALA A 103 18.62 0.92 -14.63
C ALA A 103 18.59 2.19 -15.50
N PRO A 104 19.75 2.72 -15.93
CA PRO A 104 19.83 3.98 -16.68
C PRO A 104 18.97 4.02 -17.95
N GLU A 105 18.74 2.88 -18.59
CA GLU A 105 17.92 2.74 -19.79
C GLU A 105 16.45 3.11 -19.52
N GLY A 106 15.98 2.98 -18.28
CA GLY A 106 14.61 3.31 -17.87
C GLY A 106 14.42 4.76 -17.42
N PHE A 107 15.47 5.59 -17.38
CA PHE A 107 15.35 6.96 -16.86
C PHE A 107 14.43 7.85 -17.69
N ALA A 108 14.38 7.65 -19.02
CA ALA A 108 13.52 8.43 -19.91
C ALA A 108 12.03 8.23 -19.60
N ASP A 109 11.62 7.01 -19.23
CA ASP A 109 10.23 6.67 -18.92
C ASP A 109 9.76 7.22 -17.56
N ALA A 110 10.69 7.71 -16.75
CA ALA A 110 10.44 8.20 -15.40
C ALA A 110 10.36 9.73 -15.31
N LEU A 111 10.24 10.44 -16.45
CA LEU A 111 10.00 11.89 -16.46
C LEU A 111 8.74 12.26 -15.68
N ASN A 112 8.82 13.36 -14.93
CA ASN A 112 7.78 13.86 -14.03
C ASN A 112 7.39 12.90 -12.89
N ARG A 113 8.21 11.89 -12.61
CA ARG A 113 8.03 10.99 -11.48
C ARG A 113 9.00 11.33 -10.36
N ASP A 114 8.54 11.15 -9.14
CA ASP A 114 9.39 11.24 -7.96
C ASP A 114 10.26 9.98 -7.89
N MET A 115 11.56 10.15 -7.67
CA MET A 115 12.51 9.04 -7.61
C MET A 115 13.64 9.32 -6.63
N LEU A 116 14.23 8.23 -6.12
CA LEU A 116 15.45 8.22 -5.36
C LEU A 116 16.64 7.93 -6.28
N VAL A 117 17.69 8.72 -6.15
CA VAL A 117 18.90 8.58 -6.96
C VAL A 117 20.13 8.53 -6.04
N PRO A 118 21.06 7.58 -6.22
CA PRO A 118 22.33 7.56 -5.52
C PRO A 118 23.23 8.72 -5.98
N LEU A 119 23.92 9.30 -5.01
CA LEU A 119 24.95 10.32 -5.21
C LEU A 119 26.30 9.79 -4.73
N PRO A 120 27.41 10.45 -5.09
CA PRO A 120 28.73 10.11 -4.57
C PRO A 120 28.77 10.07 -3.04
N ALA A 121 29.68 9.24 -2.50
CA ALA A 121 29.88 9.02 -1.06
C ALA A 121 28.64 8.46 -0.33
N GLY A 122 27.83 7.64 -1.01
CA GLY A 122 26.70 6.93 -0.40
C GLY A 122 25.51 7.83 -0.03
N ARG A 123 25.53 9.10 -0.47
CA ARG A 123 24.39 10.00 -0.30
C ARG A 123 23.26 9.59 -1.25
N LEU A 124 22.06 10.04 -0.94
CA LEU A 124 20.87 9.83 -1.76
C LEU A 124 20.16 11.17 -1.96
N LEU A 125 19.56 11.35 -3.12
CA LEU A 125 18.66 12.45 -3.42
C LEU A 125 17.29 11.89 -3.77
N PHE A 126 16.25 12.45 -3.17
CA PHE A 126 14.88 12.18 -3.56
C PHE A 126 14.26 13.44 -4.17
N GLY A 127 13.59 13.30 -5.30
CA GLY A 127 12.98 14.42 -6.00
C GLY A 127 12.28 14.00 -7.29
N ARG A 128 11.56 14.94 -7.89
CA ARG A 128 10.90 14.75 -9.18
C ARG A 128 11.90 14.88 -10.31
N LEU A 129 11.99 13.88 -11.18
CA LEU A 129 12.75 14.02 -12.41
C LEU A 129 12.03 14.98 -13.35
N ILE A 130 12.69 16.08 -13.72
CA ILE A 130 12.12 17.12 -14.59
C ILE A 130 12.71 17.05 -16.00
N ALA A 131 13.97 16.64 -16.13
CA ALA A 131 14.62 16.43 -17.42
C ALA A 131 15.68 15.32 -17.33
N HIS A 132 15.90 14.65 -18.47
CA HIS A 132 16.95 13.67 -18.67
C HIS A 132 17.62 13.93 -20.02
N GLU A 133 18.89 14.35 -20.00
CA GLU A 133 19.61 14.78 -21.19
C GLU A 133 21.08 14.37 -21.10
N ALA A 134 21.61 13.75 -22.16
CA ALA A 134 23.01 13.32 -22.24
C ALA A 134 23.50 12.52 -21.00
N GLY A 135 22.65 11.64 -20.46
CA GLY A 135 22.94 10.83 -19.26
C GLY A 135 22.87 11.58 -17.93
N ARG A 136 22.51 12.87 -17.95
CA ARG A 136 22.33 13.70 -16.75
C ARG A 136 20.87 13.74 -16.36
N LEU A 137 20.60 13.61 -15.07
CA LEU A 137 19.26 13.74 -14.50
C LEU A 137 19.12 15.11 -13.84
N HIS A 138 17.99 15.76 -14.07
CA HIS A 138 17.61 17.00 -13.41
C HIS A 138 16.47 16.73 -12.44
N LEU A 139 16.76 16.67 -11.14
CA LEU A 139 15.78 16.40 -10.10
C LEU A 139 15.41 17.65 -9.33
N LEU A 140 14.12 17.88 -9.14
CA LEU A 140 13.59 18.89 -8.22
C LEU A 140 13.28 18.24 -6.87
N PRO A 141 14.01 18.57 -5.78
CA PRO A 141 13.72 18.04 -4.45
C PRO A 141 12.33 18.47 -3.97
N PRO A 142 11.65 17.66 -3.14
CA PRO A 142 10.33 18.02 -2.61
C PRO A 142 10.41 19.20 -1.64
N GLY A 143 9.36 20.02 -1.62
CA GLY A 143 9.23 21.17 -0.73
C GLY A 143 9.28 22.52 -1.45
N PRO A 144 8.83 23.59 -0.77
CA PRO A 144 8.76 24.92 -1.37
C PRO A 144 10.15 25.53 -1.56
N GLY A 145 10.35 26.23 -2.68
CA GLY A 145 11.57 27.00 -2.95
C GLY A 145 12.84 26.16 -3.19
N THR A 146 12.71 24.85 -3.36
CA THR A 146 13.83 23.98 -3.74
C THR A 146 14.29 24.30 -5.16
N ARG A 147 15.56 24.02 -5.43
CA ARG A 147 16.16 24.23 -6.76
C ARG A 147 16.46 22.88 -7.40
N THR A 148 16.35 22.84 -8.72
CA THR A 148 16.75 21.67 -9.52
C THR A 148 18.22 21.34 -9.27
N GLN A 149 18.49 20.08 -9.00
CA GLN A 149 19.83 19.52 -8.88
C GLN A 149 20.13 18.68 -10.12
N THR A 150 21.35 18.82 -10.63
CA THR A 150 21.83 18.01 -11.77
C THR A 150 22.71 16.89 -11.25
N ILE A 151 22.37 15.66 -11.60
CA ILE A 151 23.08 14.43 -11.23
C ILE A 151 23.68 13.86 -12.52
N ASP A 152 24.96 13.53 -12.47
CA ASP A 152 25.67 12.99 -13.61
C ASP A 152 25.69 11.46 -13.57
N ALA A 153 25.15 10.83 -14.62
CA ALA A 153 25.17 9.40 -14.88
C ALA A 153 25.01 8.48 -13.65
N PRO A 154 23.90 8.60 -12.88
CA PRO A 154 23.71 7.73 -11.74
C PRO A 154 23.53 6.27 -12.20
N PRO A 155 24.11 5.29 -11.48
CA PRO A 155 24.11 3.89 -11.91
C PRO A 155 22.73 3.21 -11.83
N TRP A 156 21.80 3.77 -11.05
CA TRP A 156 20.42 3.29 -10.90
C TRP A 156 19.55 4.42 -10.34
N ALA A 157 18.23 4.25 -10.40
CA ALA A 157 17.27 5.07 -9.66
C ALA A 157 16.14 4.20 -9.10
N ALA A 158 15.38 4.69 -8.13
CA ALA A 158 14.19 4.01 -7.63
C ALA A 158 12.97 4.94 -7.74
N VAL A 159 12.05 4.63 -8.66
CA VAL A 159 10.88 5.45 -8.98
C VAL A 159 9.77 5.17 -7.99
N ALA A 160 9.20 6.20 -7.38
CA ALA A 160 8.05 6.09 -6.50
C ALA A 160 6.81 5.58 -7.26
N ILE A 161 6.26 4.46 -6.80
CA ILE A 161 5.09 3.81 -7.42
C ILE A 161 3.89 3.69 -6.48
N ARG A 162 4.11 3.74 -5.16
CA ARG A 162 3.05 3.60 -4.17
C ARG A 162 3.39 4.37 -2.90
N LEU A 163 2.41 5.09 -2.38
CA LEU A 163 2.47 5.75 -1.08
C LEU A 163 1.57 4.98 -0.10
N ILE A 164 2.13 4.56 1.03
CA ILE A 164 1.40 3.97 2.14
C ILE A 164 1.38 4.98 3.27
N ARG A 165 0.16 5.38 3.64
CA ARG A 165 -0.09 6.31 4.74
C ARG A 165 -1.02 5.64 5.73
N ARG A 166 -0.58 5.56 6.98
CA ARG A 166 -1.44 5.20 8.11
C ARG A 166 -2.18 6.46 8.55
N LEU A 167 -3.49 6.34 8.68
CA LEU A 167 -4.41 7.43 9.04
C LEU A 167 -4.90 7.24 10.48
#